data_AF-A0A4R8TME4-F1
#
_entry.id   AF-A0A4R8TME4-F1
#
_cell.length_a   1.000
_cell.length_b   1.000
_cell.length_c   1.000
_cell.angle_alpha   90.00
_cell.angle_beta   90.00
_cell.angle_gamma   90.00
#
_symmetry.space_group_name_H-M   'P 1'
#
loop_
_entity.id
_entity.type
_entity.pdbx_description
1 polymer ?
#
loop_
_entity_poly.entity_id
_entity_poly.type
_entity_poly.pdbx_seq_one_letter_code
_entity_poly.pdbx_strand_id
1 'polypeptide(L)'
;MVTAKRGRGGFCMEIAILYNHVLRALGFDAYTAGVKTRPRIEGVPKGDFPGWGHIVNIITFPDGSKFHSDVAFGGDGPTKPMSLAEGIIHHNLGTQQIRLAKEWLPSQAHRAESSKFWVYQYRNNPSQDWNSFYAFREIEFLQPDWEVVNHWMCTHPYSNQVRNLLVVRFLRRPTSTGDGY
;
A
#
# COMPACT_ATOMS: atom_id res chain seq x y z
N MET A 1 8.14 18.77 12.52
CA MET A 1 7.32 19.84 11.92
C MET A 1 7.66 19.95 10.43
N VAL A 2 6.69 19.74 9.52
CA VAL A 2 6.85 19.76 8.04
C VAL A 2 6.90 21.21 7.52
N THR A 3 7.75 22.06 8.10
CA THR A 3 7.73 23.52 7.85
C THR A 3 8.96 24.04 7.12
N ALA A 4 10.04 23.25 7.02
CA ALA A 4 11.31 23.72 6.48
C ALA A 4 11.39 23.81 4.95
N LYS A 5 10.32 23.50 4.20
CA LYS A 5 10.23 23.55 2.71
C LYS A 5 11.48 23.02 1.97
N ARG A 6 12.14 21.98 2.48
CA ARG A 6 13.42 21.48 1.92
C ARG A 6 13.28 20.66 0.63
N GLY A 7 12.07 20.58 0.05
CA GLY A 7 11.82 19.84 -1.19
C GLY A 7 12.05 18.32 -1.09
N ARG A 8 12.02 17.75 0.12
CA ARG A 8 12.24 16.30 0.35
C ARG A 8 10.94 15.52 0.34
N GLY A 9 11.01 14.29 -0.16
CA GLY A 9 10.00 13.26 0.10
C GLY A 9 10.35 12.40 1.31
N GLY A 10 9.58 11.34 1.50
CA GLY A 10 9.85 10.25 2.41
C GLY A 10 9.42 8.92 1.79
N PHE A 11 9.75 7.81 2.43
CA PHE A 11 9.22 6.50 2.01
C PHE A 11 7.98 6.11 2.84
N CYS A 12 7.53 4.87 2.71
CA CYS A 12 6.26 4.42 3.28
C CYS A 12 6.11 4.69 4.78
N MET A 13 7.15 4.52 5.58
CA MET A 13 7.11 4.79 7.02
C MET A 13 6.78 6.25 7.33
N GLU A 14 7.41 7.19 6.63
CA GLU A 14 7.21 8.62 6.89
C GLU A 14 5.86 9.11 6.33
N ILE A 15 5.52 8.72 5.10
CA ILE A 15 4.33 9.22 4.41
C ILE A 15 3.05 8.60 4.98
N ALA A 16 3.01 7.28 5.17
CA ALA A 16 1.79 6.60 5.60
C ALA A 16 1.43 6.90 7.06
N ILE A 17 2.42 7.05 7.94
CA ILE A 17 2.21 7.44 9.35
C ILE A 17 1.74 8.90 9.43
N LEU A 18 2.36 9.82 8.66
CA LEU A 18 1.90 11.19 8.58
C LEU A 18 0.44 11.26 8.10
N TYR A 19 0.11 10.51 7.06
CA TYR A 19 -1.26 10.42 6.55
C TYR A 19 -2.23 9.85 7.59
N ASN A 20 -1.82 8.84 8.36
CA ASN A 20 -2.64 8.33 9.47
C ASN A 20 -2.96 9.41 10.51
N HIS A 21 -1.95 10.19 10.91
CA HIS A 21 -2.17 11.30 11.85
C HIS A 21 -3.14 12.33 11.30
N VAL A 22 -3.07 12.65 9.99
CA VAL A 22 -4.03 13.55 9.34
C VAL A 22 -5.44 12.96 9.38
N LEU A 23 -5.63 11.70 9.01
CA LEU A 23 -6.93 11.02 9.07
C LEU A 23 -7.53 11.09 10.48
N ARG A 24 -6.75 10.71 11.49
CA ARG A 24 -7.20 10.74 12.89
C ARG A 24 -7.52 12.15 13.38
N ALA A 25 -6.71 13.15 13.01
CA ALA A 25 -6.96 14.54 13.35
C ALA A 25 -8.25 15.09 12.70
N LEU A 26 -8.64 14.56 11.54
CA LEU A 26 -9.91 14.87 10.87
C LEU A 26 -11.11 14.10 11.45
N GLY A 27 -10.90 13.23 12.44
CA GLY A 27 -11.96 12.48 13.11
C GLY A 27 -12.30 11.13 12.48
N PHE A 28 -11.49 10.63 11.53
CA PHE A 28 -11.67 9.27 11.03
C PHE A 28 -11.22 8.23 12.06
N ASP A 29 -11.98 7.14 12.18
CA ASP A 29 -11.52 5.93 12.86
C ASP A 29 -10.53 5.20 11.93
N ALA A 30 -9.24 5.48 12.13
CA ALA A 30 -8.18 4.98 11.28
C ALA A 30 -6.97 4.51 12.08
N TYR A 31 -6.37 3.42 11.62
CA TYR A 31 -5.16 2.83 12.17
C TYR A 31 -4.23 2.32 11.07
N THR A 32 -2.95 2.12 11.41
CA THR A 32 -1.94 1.59 10.49
C THR A 32 -1.79 0.08 10.64
N ALA A 33 -1.60 -0.63 9.55
CA ALA A 33 -1.38 -2.08 9.53
C ALA A 33 -0.11 -2.47 8.76
N GLY A 34 0.59 -3.49 9.27
CA GLY A 34 1.75 -4.11 8.65
C GLY A 34 1.43 -4.74 7.29
N VAL A 35 2.31 -4.52 6.31
CA VAL A 35 2.20 -5.10 4.96
C VAL A 35 3.46 -5.85 4.55
N LYS A 36 3.26 -7.01 3.93
CA LYS A 36 4.30 -7.84 3.28
C LYS A 36 4.29 -7.55 1.78
N THR A 37 5.42 -7.18 1.21
CA THR A 37 5.53 -6.81 -0.21
C THR A 37 6.43 -7.79 -0.94
N ARG A 38 5.96 -8.35 -2.07
CA ARG A 38 6.81 -9.22 -2.89
C ARG A 38 7.95 -8.41 -3.52
N PRO A 39 9.15 -9.00 -3.67
CA PRO A 39 10.20 -8.39 -4.47
C PRO A 39 9.78 -8.32 -5.94
N ARG A 40 10.37 -7.38 -6.66
CA ARG A 40 10.29 -7.37 -8.12
C ARG A 40 11.46 -8.13 -8.71
N ILE A 41 11.15 -9.10 -9.56
CA ILE A 41 12.13 -9.78 -10.40
C ILE A 41 11.75 -9.42 -11.83
N GLU A 42 12.65 -8.72 -12.54
CA GLU A 42 12.40 -8.19 -13.89
C GLU A 42 11.17 -7.27 -13.95
N GLY A 43 10.98 -6.44 -12.92
CA GLY A 43 9.88 -5.48 -12.83
C GLY A 43 8.52 -6.06 -12.39
N VAL A 44 8.38 -7.38 -12.34
CA VAL A 44 7.13 -8.06 -11.95
C VAL A 44 7.22 -8.58 -10.51
N PRO A 45 6.18 -8.41 -9.67
CA PRO A 45 6.15 -9.01 -8.34
C PRO A 45 6.18 -10.54 -8.44
N LYS A 46 7.23 -11.16 -7.91
CA LYS A 46 7.46 -12.62 -7.97
C LYS A 46 8.04 -13.12 -6.65
N GLY A 47 7.95 -14.43 -6.43
CA GLY A 47 8.45 -15.07 -5.22
C GLY A 47 7.50 -14.97 -4.03
N ASP A 48 8.04 -15.23 -2.84
CA ASP A 48 7.26 -15.26 -1.60
C ASP A 48 7.05 -13.85 -1.01
N PHE A 49 6.15 -13.77 -0.04
CA PHE A 49 5.91 -12.57 0.77
C PHE A 49 6.88 -12.54 1.97
N PRO A 50 7.88 -11.64 1.99
CA PRO A 50 8.85 -11.57 3.07
C PRO A 50 8.24 -11.03 4.38
N GLY A 51 9.09 -10.59 5.30
CA GLY A 51 8.69 -9.88 6.51
C GLY A 51 7.88 -8.60 6.24
N TRP A 52 7.45 -7.95 7.31
CA TRP A 52 6.81 -6.64 7.23
C TRP A 52 7.79 -5.61 6.68
N GLY A 53 7.34 -4.76 5.77
CA GLY A 53 8.19 -3.76 5.13
C GLY A 53 7.41 -2.61 4.47
N HIS A 54 6.12 -2.51 4.74
CA HIS A 54 5.25 -1.46 4.21
C HIS A 54 4.07 -1.20 5.15
N ILE A 55 3.37 -0.07 4.93
CA ILE A 55 2.26 0.41 5.76
C ILE A 55 1.03 0.63 4.88
N VAL A 56 -0.12 0.18 5.34
CA VAL A 56 -1.43 0.62 4.84
C VAL A 56 -2.24 1.24 5.97
N ASN A 57 -3.13 2.17 5.62
CA ASN A 57 -4.11 2.71 6.54
C ASN A 57 -5.43 1.97 6.37
N ILE A 58 -6.01 1.51 7.47
CA ILE A 58 -7.35 0.96 7.52
C ILE A 58 -8.27 2.00 8.14
N ILE A 59 -9.34 2.33 7.44
CA ILE A 59 -10.33 3.35 7.84
C ILE A 59 -11.67 2.65 8.00
N THR A 60 -12.32 2.83 9.15
CA THR A 60 -13.65 2.30 9.44
C THR A 60 -14.66 3.44 9.45
N PHE A 61 -15.77 3.28 8.74
CA PHE A 61 -16.88 4.24 8.74
C PHE A 61 -17.97 3.84 9.74
N PRO A 62 -18.87 4.77 10.13
CA PRO A 62 -19.93 4.48 11.10
C PRO A 62 -20.89 3.35 10.73
N ASP A 63 -21.03 3.07 9.43
CA ASP A 63 -21.83 1.95 8.91
C ASP A 63 -21.11 0.59 8.99
N GLY A 64 -19.91 0.57 9.56
CA GLY A 64 -19.05 -0.61 9.68
C GLY A 64 -18.26 -0.93 8.41
N SER A 65 -18.43 -0.18 7.32
CA SER A 65 -17.64 -0.37 6.12
C SER A 65 -16.17 0.00 6.38
N LYS A 66 -15.26 -0.79 5.81
CA LYS A 66 -13.82 -0.58 5.97
C LYS A 66 -13.15 -0.34 4.64
N PHE A 67 -12.14 0.53 4.66
CA PHE A 67 -11.35 0.88 3.49
C PHE A 67 -9.87 0.74 3.77
N HIS A 68 -9.19 0.14 2.79
CA HIS A 68 -7.75 0.15 2.65
C HIS A 68 -7.32 1.42 1.91
N SER A 69 -6.42 2.20 2.49
CA SER A 69 -5.84 3.39 1.88
C SER A 69 -4.32 3.32 1.93
N ASP A 70 -3.70 3.21 0.76
CA ASP A 70 -2.26 3.19 0.60
C ASP A 70 -1.81 4.37 -0.26
N VAL A 71 -1.24 5.37 0.41
CA VAL A 71 -0.77 6.61 -0.22
C VAL A 71 0.75 6.60 -0.45
N ALA A 72 1.44 5.51 -0.08
CA ALA A 72 2.89 5.52 0.05
C ALA A 72 3.59 4.31 -0.59
N PHE A 73 2.87 3.47 -1.34
CA PHE A 73 3.44 2.33 -2.05
C PHE A 73 4.38 2.70 -3.20
N GLY A 74 4.07 3.79 -3.92
CA GLY A 74 4.76 4.18 -5.16
C GLY A 74 4.01 3.74 -6.42
N GLY A 75 4.73 3.55 -7.53
CA GLY A 75 4.17 3.63 -8.90
C GLY A 75 2.99 2.71 -9.24
N ASP A 76 2.93 1.49 -8.69
CA ASP A 76 1.84 0.52 -8.93
C ASP A 76 0.82 0.49 -7.77
N GLY A 77 0.88 1.46 -6.88
CA GLY A 77 -0.06 1.61 -5.78
C GLY A 77 -1.46 2.03 -6.24
N PRO A 78 -2.48 1.82 -5.40
CA PRO A 78 -3.81 2.33 -5.67
C PRO A 78 -3.82 3.86 -5.67
N THR A 79 -4.58 4.47 -6.58
CA THR A 79 -4.76 5.93 -6.65
C THR A 79 -5.93 6.45 -5.81
N LYS A 80 -6.66 5.56 -5.15
CA LYS A 80 -7.82 5.86 -4.31
C LYS A 80 -7.97 4.82 -3.20
N PRO A 81 -8.63 5.17 -2.09
CA PRO A 81 -9.04 4.17 -1.11
C PRO A 81 -9.85 3.05 -1.76
N MET A 82 -9.61 1.82 -1.33
CA MET A 82 -10.29 0.62 -1.80
C MET A 82 -11.13 0.05 -0.67
N SER A 83 -12.38 -0.32 -0.94
CA SER A 83 -13.19 -1.03 0.04
C SER A 83 -12.52 -2.36 0.40
N LEU A 84 -12.51 -2.74 1.68
CA LEU A 84 -12.10 -4.07 2.14
C LEU A 84 -13.17 -5.10 1.79
N ALA A 85 -13.36 -5.30 0.49
CA ALA A 85 -14.27 -6.26 -0.09
C ALA A 85 -13.54 -7.04 -1.19
N GLU A 86 -13.79 -8.34 -1.23
CA GLU A 86 -13.11 -9.24 -2.14
C GLU A 86 -13.65 -9.08 -3.57
N GLY A 87 -12.73 -9.07 -4.55
CA GLY A 87 -13.06 -9.18 -5.96
C GLY A 87 -13.57 -7.91 -6.64
N ILE A 88 -13.72 -6.79 -5.91
CA ILE A 88 -14.12 -5.52 -6.53
C ILE A 88 -12.97 -4.99 -7.39
N ILE A 89 -13.22 -4.91 -8.70
CA ILE A 89 -12.26 -4.40 -9.68
C ILE A 89 -12.40 -2.88 -9.79
N HIS A 90 -11.29 -2.18 -9.60
CA HIS A 90 -11.21 -0.74 -9.79
C HIS A 90 -10.28 -0.39 -10.94
N HIS A 91 -10.68 0.59 -11.74
CA HIS A 91 -9.77 1.29 -12.65
C HIS A 91 -8.76 2.12 -11.84
N ASN A 92 -7.48 2.04 -12.21
CA ASN A 92 -6.37 2.78 -11.60
C ASN A 92 -5.74 3.76 -12.61
N LEU A 93 -4.41 3.74 -12.81
CA LEU A 93 -3.72 4.60 -13.78
C LEU A 93 -3.70 3.99 -15.18
N GLY A 94 -4.02 4.79 -16.20
CA GLY A 94 -4.00 4.32 -17.59
C GLY A 94 -4.99 3.18 -17.80
N THR A 95 -4.55 2.04 -18.30
CA THR A 95 -5.37 0.83 -18.47
C THR A 95 -5.31 -0.13 -17.27
N GLN A 96 -4.60 0.26 -16.20
CA GLN A 96 -4.37 -0.61 -15.06
C GLN A 96 -5.67 -0.83 -14.27
N GLN A 97 -5.87 -2.07 -13.86
CA GLN A 97 -6.93 -2.47 -12.95
C GLN A 97 -6.33 -3.04 -11.67
N ILE A 98 -7.01 -2.80 -10.56
CA ILE A 98 -6.59 -3.20 -9.21
C ILE A 98 -7.76 -3.84 -8.47
N ARG A 99 -7.48 -4.78 -7.57
CA ARG A 99 -8.48 -5.40 -6.68
C ARG A 99 -7.85 -5.89 -5.38
N LEU A 100 -8.70 -6.16 -4.40
CA LEU A 100 -8.32 -6.93 -3.22
C LEU A 100 -8.89 -8.36 -3.35
N ALA A 101 -8.10 -9.35 -2.98
CA ALA A 101 -8.48 -10.76 -2.87
C ALA A 101 -8.21 -11.28 -1.46
N LYS A 102 -8.89 -12.35 -1.03
CA LYS A 102 -8.55 -13.07 0.20
C LYS A 102 -7.83 -14.37 -0.13
N GLU A 103 -6.55 -14.44 0.21
CA GLU A 103 -5.70 -15.59 -0.12
C GLU A 103 -4.84 -16.01 1.08
N TRP A 104 -4.47 -17.29 1.12
CA TRP A 104 -3.36 -17.74 1.95
C TRP A 104 -2.05 -17.45 1.24
N LEU A 105 -1.04 -16.99 1.99
CA LEU A 105 0.28 -16.81 1.39
C LEU A 105 0.88 -18.18 1.03
N PRO A 106 1.72 -18.28 -0.03
CA PRO A 106 2.27 -19.57 -0.45
C PRO A 106 2.98 -20.35 0.67
N SER A 107 3.80 -19.67 1.47
CA SER A 107 4.54 -20.26 2.60
C SER A 107 3.75 -20.39 3.91
N GLN A 108 2.45 -20.05 3.90
CA GLN A 108 1.62 -20.14 5.09
C GLN A 108 1.28 -21.59 5.44
N ALA A 109 1.74 -22.04 6.61
CA ALA A 109 1.47 -23.40 7.13
C ALA A 109 0.03 -23.57 7.62
N HIS A 110 -0.47 -22.64 8.44
CA HIS A 110 -1.83 -22.70 8.99
C HIS A 110 -2.84 -22.06 8.01
N ARG A 111 -3.78 -22.85 7.48
CA ARG A 111 -4.73 -22.44 6.44
C ARG A 111 -6.20 -22.46 6.88
N ALA A 112 -6.51 -21.78 7.98
CA ALA A 112 -7.91 -21.48 8.34
C ALA A 112 -8.44 -20.29 7.51
N GLU A 113 -9.76 -20.21 7.31
CA GLU A 113 -10.38 -19.09 6.58
C GLU A 113 -10.06 -17.73 7.22
N SER A 114 -10.08 -17.66 8.55
CA SER A 114 -9.71 -16.47 9.34
C SER A 114 -8.22 -16.09 9.23
N SER A 115 -7.38 -17.00 8.74
CA SER A 115 -5.94 -16.78 8.60
C SER A 115 -5.54 -16.22 7.22
N LYS A 116 -6.49 -16.05 6.30
CA LYS A 116 -6.25 -15.42 5.00
C LYS A 116 -5.79 -13.98 5.14
N PHE A 117 -5.00 -13.55 4.18
CA PHE A 117 -4.57 -12.16 4.03
C PHE A 117 -5.45 -11.47 3.01
N TRP A 118 -5.64 -10.17 3.19
CA TRP A 118 -5.98 -9.30 2.07
C TRP A 118 -4.77 -9.21 1.16
N VAL A 119 -4.95 -9.48 -0.13
CA VAL A 119 -3.90 -9.42 -1.14
C VAL A 119 -4.29 -8.39 -2.20
N TYR A 120 -3.46 -7.35 -2.32
CA TYR A 120 -3.58 -6.39 -3.41
C TYR A 120 -3.04 -6.99 -4.68
N GLN A 121 -3.88 -6.96 -5.70
CA GLN A 121 -3.58 -7.45 -7.04
C GLN A 121 -3.75 -6.33 -8.06
N TYR A 122 -2.85 -6.29 -9.03
CA TYR A 122 -2.99 -5.41 -10.19
C TYR A 122 -2.77 -6.17 -11.50
N ARG A 123 -3.29 -5.60 -12.58
CA ARG A 123 -2.97 -5.98 -13.96
C ARG A 123 -2.91 -4.73 -14.81
N ASN A 124 -1.96 -4.65 -15.74
CA ASN A 124 -1.76 -3.44 -16.54
C ASN A 124 -2.74 -3.33 -17.72
N ASN A 125 -3.44 -4.42 -18.05
CA ASN A 125 -4.50 -4.46 -19.04
C ASN A 125 -5.58 -5.49 -18.62
N PRO A 126 -6.87 -5.27 -18.94
CA PRO A 126 -7.93 -6.27 -18.72
C PRO A 126 -7.70 -7.66 -19.35
N SER A 127 -6.87 -7.77 -20.40
CA SER A 127 -6.50 -9.05 -21.02
C SER A 127 -5.35 -9.78 -20.34
N GLN A 128 -4.67 -9.13 -19.39
CA GLN A 128 -3.54 -9.72 -18.65
C GLN A 128 -3.98 -10.39 -17.36
N ASP A 129 -3.13 -11.31 -16.90
CA ASP A 129 -3.29 -11.97 -15.61
C ASP A 129 -3.08 -11.01 -14.43
N TRP A 130 -3.72 -11.35 -13.32
CA TRP A 130 -3.56 -10.64 -12.05
C TRP A 130 -2.20 -10.96 -11.41
N ASN A 131 -1.51 -9.94 -10.95
CA ASN A 131 -0.27 -10.05 -10.19
C ASN A 131 -0.54 -9.71 -8.72
N SER A 132 -0.36 -10.68 -7.82
CA SER A 132 -0.37 -10.45 -6.37
C SER A 132 0.90 -9.73 -5.94
N PHE A 133 0.76 -8.53 -5.37
CA PHE A 133 1.91 -7.70 -5.05
C PHE A 133 2.18 -7.62 -3.56
N TYR A 134 1.21 -7.17 -2.77
CA TYR A 134 1.37 -7.06 -1.34
C TYR A 134 0.19 -7.63 -0.59
N ALA A 135 0.45 -8.05 0.64
CA ALA A 135 -0.51 -8.71 1.49
C ALA A 135 -0.48 -8.15 2.90
N PHE A 136 -1.64 -8.02 3.52
CA PHE A 136 -1.79 -7.48 4.86
C PHE A 136 -2.93 -8.15 5.61
N ARG A 137 -2.94 -7.92 6.92
CA ARG A 137 -4.05 -8.27 7.81
C ARG A 137 -4.51 -7.01 8.50
N GLU A 138 -5.73 -7.04 9.03
CA GLU A 138 -6.32 -5.96 9.82
C GLU A 138 -5.76 -5.90 11.26
N ILE A 139 -4.47 -6.15 11.43
CA ILE A 139 -3.77 -6.08 12.72
C ILE A 139 -3.18 -4.68 12.86
N GLU A 140 -3.60 -3.96 13.91
CA GLU A 140 -3.04 -2.66 14.23
C GLU A 140 -1.56 -2.78 14.62
N PHE A 141 -0.74 -1.93 14.00
CA PHE A 141 0.65 -1.72 14.37
C PHE A 141 0.76 -0.37 15.07
N LEU A 142 1.41 -0.38 16.22
CA LEU A 142 1.69 0.80 17.02
C LEU A 142 3.07 1.37 16.66
N GLN A 143 3.37 2.55 17.21
CA GLN A 143 4.65 3.22 17.00
C GLN A 143 5.88 2.31 17.25
N PRO A 144 5.96 1.51 18.34
CA PRO A 144 7.10 0.61 18.56
C PRO A 144 7.24 -0.49 17.50
N ASP A 145 6.12 -0.99 16.96
CA ASP A 145 6.15 -1.97 15.87
C ASP A 145 6.80 -1.35 14.62
N TRP A 146 6.44 -0.09 14.32
CA TRP A 146 7.04 0.64 13.21
C TRP A 146 8.50 0.98 13.42
N GLU A 147 8.95 1.21 14.65
CA GLU A 147 10.37 1.42 14.95
C GLU A 147 11.22 0.19 14.61
N VAL A 148 10.72 -1.01 14.94
CA VAL A 148 11.38 -2.28 14.58
C VAL A 148 11.45 -2.45 13.06
N VAL A 149 10.33 -2.25 12.35
CA VAL A 149 10.29 -2.41 10.89
C VAL A 149 11.14 -1.34 10.20
N ASN A 150 11.08 -0.09 10.65
CA ASN A 150 11.87 1.03 10.12
C ASN A 150 13.37 0.78 10.33
N HIS A 151 13.78 0.31 11.51
CA HIS A 151 15.17 -0.06 11.75
C HIS A 151 15.63 -1.11 10.74
N TRP A 152 14.89 -2.22 10.61
CA TRP A 152 15.20 -3.25 9.62
C TRP A 152 15.35 -2.70 8.21
N MET A 153 14.38 -1.89 7.77
CA MET A 153 14.38 -1.33 6.44
C MET A 153 15.52 -0.35 6.18
N CYS A 154 15.97 0.41 7.17
CA CYS A 154 17.00 1.43 7.01
C CYS A 154 18.42 0.94 7.28
N THR A 155 18.61 -0.15 8.03
CA THR A 155 19.94 -0.59 8.45
C THR A 155 20.35 -1.95 7.89
N HIS A 156 19.39 -2.82 7.54
CA HIS A 156 19.76 -4.18 7.22
C HIS A 156 20.34 -4.33 5.82
N PRO A 157 21.46 -5.06 5.65
CA PRO A 157 22.10 -5.23 4.35
C PRO A 157 21.22 -5.88 3.29
N TYR A 158 20.19 -6.67 3.63
CA TYR A 158 19.23 -7.26 2.66
C TYR A 158 18.00 -6.39 2.36
N SER A 159 17.87 -5.22 3.00
CA SER A 159 16.76 -4.31 2.70
C SER A 159 16.92 -3.67 1.30
N ASN A 160 15.83 -3.63 0.54
CA ASN A 160 15.83 -2.96 -0.77
C ASN A 160 16.12 -1.46 -0.66
N GLN A 161 15.73 -0.84 0.45
CA GLN A 161 15.84 0.60 0.71
C GLN A 161 17.28 1.04 0.94
N VAL A 162 18.14 0.15 1.45
CA VAL A 162 19.58 0.40 1.62
C VAL A 162 20.34 0.15 0.31
N ARG A 163 19.83 -0.76 -0.53
CA ARG A 163 20.49 -1.18 -1.78
C ARG A 163 20.13 -0.35 -3.00
N ASN A 164 18.94 0.24 -3.03
CA ASN A 164 18.39 0.87 -4.23
C ASN A 164 17.92 2.29 -3.95
N LEU A 165 18.30 3.22 -4.81
CA LEU A 165 17.69 4.55 -4.85
C LEU A 165 16.36 4.46 -5.61
N LEU A 166 15.25 4.72 -4.91
CA LEU A 166 13.92 4.78 -5.49
C LEU A 166 13.30 6.15 -5.25
N VAL A 167 12.89 6.80 -6.33
CA VAL A 167 12.15 8.07 -6.29
C VAL A 167 10.92 7.93 -7.17
N VAL A 168 9.75 8.20 -6.59
CA VAL A 168 8.47 8.20 -7.31
C VAL A 168 7.80 9.55 -7.10
N ARG A 169 7.34 10.16 -8.19
CA ARG A 169 6.54 11.39 -8.16
C ARG A 169 5.33 11.23 -9.06
N PHE A 170 4.15 11.37 -8.48
CA PHE A 170 2.91 11.39 -9.24
C PHE A 170 2.69 12.79 -9.83
N LEU A 171 2.36 12.84 -11.12
CA LEU A 171 2.02 14.06 -11.83
C LEU A 171 0.54 14.03 -12.18
N ARG A 172 -0.16 15.12 -11.88
CA ARG A 172 -1.53 15.31 -12.35
C ARG A 172 -1.47 15.62 -13.85
N ARG A 173 -2.29 14.95 -14.67
CA ARG A 173 -2.45 15.37 -16.07
C ARG A 173 -2.99 16.80 -16.11
N PRO A 174 -2.53 17.67 -17.02
CA PRO A 174 -3.17 18.96 -17.23
C PRO A 174 -4.67 18.74 -17.43
N THR A 175 -5.48 19.41 -16.63
CA THR A 175 -6.90 19.56 -16.98
C THR A 175 -6.93 20.30 -18.31
N SER A 176 -7.41 19.66 -19.36
CA SER A 176 -7.84 20.39 -20.55
C SER A 176 -8.90 21.37 -20.06
N THR A 177 -8.53 22.65 -19.95
CA THR A 177 -9.52 23.72 -19.93
C THR A 177 -10.24 23.57 -21.25
N GLY A 178 -11.43 22.97 -21.21
CA GLY A 178 -12.31 22.96 -22.36
C GLY A 178 -12.53 24.41 -22.74
N ASP A 179 -12.11 24.77 -23.95
CA ASP A 179 -12.61 25.97 -24.58
C ASP A 179 -14.15 25.86 -24.64
N GLY A 180 -14.79 26.99 -24.36
CA GLY A 180 -16.16 27.11 -23.89
C GLY A 180 -17.25 26.65 -24.86
N TYR A 181 -18.46 26.66 -24.30
CA TYR A 181 -19.79 26.75 -24.92
C TYR A 181 -19.89 26.68 -26.44
#